data_AF-A0A1I0N7T5-F1
#
_entry.id   AF-A0A1I0N7T5-F1
#
_cell.length_a   1.000
_cell.length_b   1.000
_cell.length_c   1.000
_cell.angle_alpha   90.00
_cell.angle_beta   90.00
_cell.angle_gamma   90.00
#
_symmetry.space_group_name_H-M   'P 1'
#
loop_
_entity.id
_entity.type
_entity.pdbx_description
1 polymer ?
#
loop_
_entity_poly.entity_id
_entity_poly.type
_entity_poly.pdbx_seq_one_letter_code
_entity_poly.pdbx_strand_id
1 'polypeptide(L)'
;MPDEDVILQHAEIILEAVALSESMLDRDILEARFRARRVHSLAVAAGFPDVAHAALHVVDRLGDIAELPAHGCGEAIEALSIAIDRAQELR
;
A
#
# COMPACT_ATOMS: atom_id res chain seq x y z
N MET A 1 23.33 -8.11 10.12
CA MET A 1 23.15 -7.38 8.85
C MET A 1 21.73 -7.69 8.40
N PRO A 2 20.83 -6.70 8.29
CA PRO A 2 19.56 -6.95 7.65
C PRO A 2 19.81 -7.51 6.25
N ASP A 3 19.03 -8.50 5.87
CA ASP A 3 19.12 -9.15 4.58
C ASP A 3 18.82 -8.09 3.49
N GLU A 4 19.77 -7.87 2.58
CA GLU A 4 19.73 -6.81 1.57
C GLU A 4 18.46 -6.92 0.70
N ASP A 5 18.05 -8.15 0.41
CA ASP A 5 16.81 -8.44 -0.32
C ASP A 5 15.59 -7.87 0.39
N VAL A 6 15.54 -7.90 1.73
CA VAL A 6 14.39 -7.37 2.44
C VAL A 6 14.39 -5.84 2.47
N ILE A 7 15.56 -5.20 2.47
CA ILE A 7 15.66 -3.74 2.36
C ILE A 7 15.12 -3.30 1.00
N LEU A 8 15.51 -4.00 -0.08
CA LEU A 8 15.06 -3.72 -1.43
C LEU A 8 13.55 -3.93 -1.59
N GLN A 9 13.01 -5.04 -1.06
CA GLN A 9 11.57 -5.30 -1.08
C GLN A 9 10.78 -4.23 -0.33
N HIS A 10 11.27 -3.81 0.84
CA HIS A 10 10.62 -2.76 1.61
C HIS A 10 10.68 -1.40 0.89
N ALA A 11 11.79 -1.07 0.24
CA ALA A 11 11.90 0.13 -0.58
C ALA A 11 10.92 0.10 -1.78
N GLU A 12 10.74 -1.06 -2.44
CA GLU A 12 9.76 -1.20 -3.52
C GLU A 12 8.33 -0.98 -3.01
N ILE A 13 7.98 -1.51 -1.83
CA ILE A 13 6.69 -1.27 -1.18
C ILE A 13 6.45 0.22 -0.93
N ILE A 14 7.44 0.96 -0.43
CA ILE A 14 7.34 2.40 -0.21
C ILE A 14 7.08 3.14 -1.52
N LEU A 15 7.83 2.81 -2.58
CA LEU A 15 7.67 3.47 -3.89
C LEU A 15 6.26 3.26 -4.47
N GLU A 16 5.71 2.05 -4.34
CA GLU A 16 4.35 1.77 -4.79
C GLU A 16 3.29 2.49 -3.93
N ALA A 17 3.53 2.65 -2.62
CA ALA A 17 2.64 3.40 -1.73
C ALA A 17 2.66 4.92 -1.99
N VAL A 18 3.82 5.47 -2.38
CA VAL A 18 3.91 6.87 -2.84
C VAL A 18 3.15 7.05 -4.15
N ALA A 19 3.38 6.18 -5.15
CA ALA A 19 2.69 6.23 -6.44
C ALA A 19 1.16 6.09 -6.29
N LEU A 20 0.70 5.22 -5.37
CA LEU A 20 -0.70 5.14 -4.97
C LEU A 20 -1.26 6.50 -4.49
N SER A 21 -0.53 7.16 -3.60
CA SER A 21 -0.96 8.44 -3.01
C SER A 21 -1.01 9.55 -4.07
N GLU A 22 -0.02 9.60 -4.96
CA GLU A 22 0.01 10.53 -6.09
C GLU A 22 -1.18 10.31 -7.03
N SER A 23 -1.45 9.05 -7.41
CA SER A 23 -2.59 8.69 -8.25
C SER A 23 -3.92 9.14 -7.65
N MET A 24 -4.07 9.03 -6.33
CA MET A 24 -5.26 9.50 -5.63
C MET A 24 -5.42 11.02 -5.68
N LEU A 25 -4.34 11.77 -5.57
CA LEU A 25 -4.36 13.24 -5.69
C LEU A 25 -4.69 13.68 -7.12
N ASP A 26 -4.17 12.96 -8.12
CA ASP A 26 -4.45 13.18 -9.54
C ASP A 26 -5.83 12.67 -9.98
N ARG A 27 -6.56 12.01 -9.07
CA ARG A 27 -7.85 11.36 -9.31
C ARG A 27 -7.79 10.22 -10.33
N ASP A 28 -6.61 9.64 -10.55
CA ASP A 28 -6.45 8.40 -11.31
C ASP A 28 -6.75 7.20 -10.40
N ILE A 29 -8.04 6.94 -10.21
CA ILE A 29 -8.51 5.88 -9.32
C ILE A 29 -8.12 4.49 -9.85
N LEU A 30 -7.99 4.34 -11.18
CA LEU A 30 -7.60 3.06 -11.77
C LEU A 30 -6.14 2.75 -11.47
N GLU A 31 -5.25 3.73 -11.62
CA GLU A 31 -3.85 3.59 -11.22
C GLU A 31 -3.74 3.38 -9.70
N ALA A 32 -4.48 4.14 -8.88
CA ALA A 32 -4.51 3.93 -7.43
C ALA A 32 -4.87 2.49 -7.05
N ARG A 33 -5.89 1.89 -7.69
CA ARG A 33 -6.26 0.47 -7.45
C ARG A 33 -5.15 -0.48 -7.83
N PHE A 34 -4.53 -0.26 -8.98
CA PHE A 34 -3.42 -1.08 -9.44
C PHE A 34 -2.26 -1.03 -8.44
N ARG A 35 -1.87 0.16 -8.00
CA ARG A 35 -0.81 0.38 -7.02
C ARG A 35 -1.12 -0.24 -5.67
N ALA A 36 -2.34 -0.07 -5.14
CA ALA A 36 -2.74 -0.69 -3.87
C ALA A 36 -2.67 -2.23 -3.92
N ARG A 37 -3.11 -2.86 -5.01
CA ARG A 37 -2.98 -4.32 -5.20
C ARG A 37 -1.52 -4.76 -5.32
N ARG A 38 -0.67 -3.93 -5.94
CA ARG A 38 0.77 -4.20 -6.04
C ARG A 38 1.45 -4.12 -4.68
N VAL A 39 1.17 -3.10 -3.87
CA VAL A 39 1.63 -3.00 -2.48
C VAL A 39 1.25 -4.24 -1.69
N HIS A 40 -0.02 -4.68 -1.77
CA HIS A 40 -0.48 -5.90 -1.11
C HIS A 40 0.34 -7.13 -1.54
N SER A 41 0.52 -7.32 -2.84
CA SER A 41 1.23 -8.48 -3.39
C SER A 41 2.71 -8.51 -2.96
N LEU A 42 3.38 -7.36 -2.99
CA LEU A 42 4.76 -7.21 -2.54
C LEU A 42 4.89 -7.47 -1.04
N ALA A 43 3.98 -6.93 -0.23
CA ALA A 43 3.97 -7.13 1.21
C ALA A 43 3.75 -8.59 1.60
N VAL A 44 2.87 -9.32 0.89
CA VAL A 44 2.70 -10.77 1.07
C VAL A 44 3.99 -11.51 0.74
N ALA A 45 4.63 -11.20 -0.39
CA ALA A 45 5.87 -11.86 -0.81
C ALA A 45 7.05 -11.59 0.15
N ALA A 46 7.12 -10.39 0.73
CA ALA A 46 8.17 -9.97 1.65
C ALA A 46 7.90 -10.37 3.12
N GLY A 47 6.74 -10.96 3.43
CA GLY A 47 6.39 -11.37 4.78
C GLY A 47 6.02 -10.21 5.72
N PHE A 48 5.38 -9.16 5.21
CA PHE A 48 4.86 -8.02 5.98
C PHE A 48 3.33 -8.10 6.10
N PRO A 49 2.78 -8.93 7.01
CA PRO A 49 1.34 -9.20 7.07
C PRO A 49 0.50 -7.97 7.38
N ASP A 50 0.98 -7.07 8.25
CA ASP A 50 0.25 -5.85 8.63
C ASP A 50 0.16 -4.87 7.44
N VAL A 51 1.24 -4.73 6.67
CA VAL A 51 1.27 -3.92 5.45
C VAL A 51 0.34 -4.53 4.39
N ALA A 52 0.38 -5.85 4.22
CA ALA A 52 -0.50 -6.55 3.28
C ALA A 52 -1.98 -6.34 3.65
N HIS A 53 -2.33 -6.45 4.93
CA HIS A 53 -3.69 -6.22 5.41
C HIS A 53 -4.14 -4.78 5.19
N ALA A 54 -3.31 -3.80 5.54
CA ALA A 54 -3.62 -2.38 5.33
C ALA A 54 -3.79 -2.05 3.84
N ALA A 55 -2.95 -2.60 2.97
CA ALA A 55 -3.05 -2.40 1.53
C ALA A 55 -4.33 -3.01 0.94
N LEU A 56 -4.74 -4.19 1.42
CA LEU A 56 -6.01 -4.79 1.03
C LEU A 56 -7.20 -3.92 1.46
N HIS A 57 -7.15 -3.35 2.65
CA HIS A 57 -8.19 -2.42 3.11
C HIS A 57 -8.27 -1.17 2.21
N VAL A 58 -7.15 -0.66 1.69
CA VAL A 58 -7.17 0.42 0.68
C VAL A 58 -7.86 -0.06 -0.60
N VAL A 59 -7.54 -1.25 -1.10
CA VAL A 59 -8.20 -1.83 -2.29
C VAL A 59 -9.72 -1.88 -2.09
N ASP A 60 -10.18 -2.36 -0.93
CA ASP A 60 -11.60 -2.44 -0.59
C ASP A 60 -12.26 -1.06 -0.57
N ARG A 61 -11.55 -0.03 -0.08
CA ARG A 61 -12.06 1.35 -0.06
C ARG A 61 -12.08 2.00 -1.43
N LEU A 62 -11.16 1.64 -2.32
CA LEU A 62 -11.17 2.15 -3.70
C LEU A 62 -12.31 1.54 -4.52
N GLY A 63 -12.89 0.41 -4.10
CA GLY A 63 -13.98 -0.27 -4.79
C GLY A 63 -13.55 -0.83 -6.15
N ASP A 64 -14.51 -1.38 -6.88
CA ASP A 64 -14.26 -1.99 -8.20
C ASP A 64 -14.21 -0.97 -9.36
N ILE A 65 -13.81 -1.40 -10.56
CA ILE A 65 -13.50 -0.54 -11.72
C ILE A 65 -14.61 0.48 -12.06
N ALA A 66 -15.87 0.17 -11.76
CA ALA A 66 -17.04 1.02 -12.02
C ALA A 66 -17.55 1.80 -10.79
N GLU A 67 -16.93 1.62 -9.63
CA GLU A 67 -17.35 2.24 -8.37
C GLU A 67 -16.52 3.49 -8.06
N LEU A 68 -17.10 4.38 -7.27
CA LEU A 68 -16.35 5.49 -6.69
C LEU A 68 -15.69 5.01 -5.40
N PRO A 69 -14.50 5.55 -5.03
CA PRO A 69 -13.91 5.30 -3.73
C PRO A 69 -14.91 5.60 -2.60
N ALA A 70 -15.01 4.66 -1.67
CA ALA A 70 -15.81 4.81 -0.48
C ALA A 70 -15.22 5.89 0.45
N HIS A 71 -16.06 6.42 1.34
CA HIS A 71 -15.58 7.24 2.45
C HIS A 71 -14.54 6.48 3.29
N GLY A 72 -13.59 7.23 3.85
CA GLY A 72 -12.48 6.67 4.64
C GLY A 72 -11.27 6.20 3.81
N CYS A 73 -11.23 6.47 2.49
CA CYS A 73 -10.07 6.09 1.67
C CYS A 73 -8.78 6.78 2.13
N GLY A 74 -8.85 8.05 2.55
CA GLY A 74 -7.69 8.75 3.11
C GLY A 74 -7.18 8.12 4.41
N GLU A 75 -8.09 7.76 5.32
CA GLU A 75 -7.76 7.06 6.57
C GLU A 75 -7.14 5.68 6.30
N ALA A 76 -7.62 4.97 5.26
CA ALA A 76 -7.03 3.69 4.86
C ALA A 76 -5.61 3.84 4.31
N ILE A 77 -5.35 4.90 3.52
CA ILE A 77 -4.00 5.20 3.01
C ILE A 77 -3.07 5.62 4.15
N GLU A 78 -3.54 6.43 5.11
CA GLU A 78 -2.79 6.78 6.31
C GLU A 78 -2.44 5.54 7.14
N ALA A 79 -3.41 4.64 7.35
CA ALA A 79 -3.17 3.38 8.05
C ALA A 79 -2.13 2.50 7.34
N LEU A 80 -2.11 2.50 6.00
CA LEU A 80 -1.09 1.82 5.22
C LEU A 80 0.30 2.45 5.44
N SER A 81 0.43 3.78 5.39
CA SER A 81 1.69 4.46 5.70
C SER A 81 2.21 4.10 7.09
N ILE A 82 1.35 4.13 8.11
CA ILE A 82 1.72 3.76 9.48
C ILE A 82 2.20 2.30 9.55
N ALA A 83 1.56 1.39 8.84
CA ALA A 83 1.96 -0.02 8.81
C ALA A 83 3.35 -0.20 8.16
N ILE A 84 3.64 0.56 7.10
CA ILE A 84 4.95 0.56 6.43
C ILE A 84 6.03 1.09 7.38
N ASP A 85 5.78 2.22 8.05
CA ASP A 85 6.74 2.81 9.00
C ASP A 85 7.07 1.84 10.14
N ARG A 86 6.05 1.19 10.72
CA ARG A 86 6.24 0.21 11.81
C ARG A 86 7.00 -1.04 11.38
N ALA A 87 6.87 -1.45 10.12
CA ALA A 87 7.64 -2.58 9.60
C ALA A 87 9.16 -2.30 9.58
N GLN A 88 9.57 -1.02 9.67
CA GLN A 88 10.98 -0.64 9.86
C GLN A 88 11.42 -0.72 11.33
N GLU A 89 10.52 -0.41 12.27
CA GLU A 89 10.84 -0.29 13.71
C GLU A 89 10.96 -1.64 14.44
N LEU A 90 10.32 -2.70 13.91
CA LEU A 90 10.32 -4.04 14.52
C LEU A 90 11.58 -4.86 14.18
N ARG A 91 12.69 -4.20 13.85
CA ARG A 91 13.98 -4.83 13.49
C ARG A 91 15.17 -4.30 14.29
#